data_AF-A0A1W1ECR9-F1
#
_entry.id   AF-A0A1W1ECR9-F1
#
_cell.length_a   1.000
_cell.length_b   1.000
_cell.length_c   1.000
_cell.angle_alpha   90.00
_cell.angle_beta   90.00
_cell.angle_gamma   90.00
#
_symmetry.space_group_name_H-M   'P 1'
#
loop_
_entity.id
_entity.type
_entity.pdbx_description
1 polymer ?
#
loop_
_entity_poly.entity_id
_entity_poly.type
_entity_poly.pdbx_seq_one_letter_code
_entity_poly.pdbx_strand_id
1 'polypeptide(L)'
;MKLVYMDAKEHDRHAAFISHMPHALSYSLANAVMKQEASTSIVALAGGGFKDMSRIAKSSPNMWEDIFRQNKDNVLESIYAFQSELKKCQKMVENEEWKNLNKWMKDANTLHDIL
;
A
#
# COMPACT_ATOMS: atom_id res chain seq x y z
N MET A 1 -22.80 14.73 -6.19
CA MET A 1 -21.37 14.90 -5.87
C MET A 1 -21.27 15.56 -4.50
N LYS A 2 -20.57 14.95 -3.53
CA LYS A 2 -20.40 15.53 -2.19
C LYS A 2 -19.11 16.35 -2.18
N LEU A 3 -19.21 17.64 -1.87
CA LEU A 3 -18.04 18.51 -1.76
C LEU A 3 -17.45 18.42 -0.35
N VAL A 4 -16.12 18.34 -0.27
CA VAL A 4 -15.35 18.38 0.97
C VAL A 4 -14.30 19.47 0.80
N TYR A 5 -14.18 20.34 1.80
CA TYR A 5 -13.25 21.47 1.80
C TYR A 5 -12.18 21.23 2.85
N MET A 6 -10.93 21.51 2.49
CA MET A 6 -9.75 21.41 3.33
C MET A 6 -8.66 22.33 2.77
N ASP A 7 -7.64 22.63 3.56
CA ASP A 7 -6.48 23.35 3.05
C ASP A 7 -5.54 22.45 2.22
N ALA A 8 -4.61 23.06 1.49
CA ALA A 8 -3.70 22.34 0.60
C ALA A 8 -2.75 21.38 1.34
N LYS A 9 -2.28 21.75 2.54
CA LYS A 9 -1.36 20.91 3.32
C LYS A 9 -2.08 19.69 3.87
N GLU A 10 -3.30 19.90 4.37
CA GLU A 10 -4.16 18.84 4.84
C GLU A 10 -4.52 17.87 3.71
N HIS A 11 -4.88 18.39 2.53
CA HIS A 11 -5.11 17.59 1.34
C HIS A 11 -3.92 16.69 1.01
N ASP A 12 -2.72 17.27 0.89
CA ASP A 12 -1.52 16.54 0.49
C ASP A 12 -1.15 15.47 1.53
N ARG A 13 -1.39 15.76 2.81
CA ARG A 13 -1.22 14.81 3.88
C ARG A 13 -2.16 13.62 3.73
N HIS A 14 -3.46 13.85 3.56
CA HIS A 14 -4.45 12.78 3.41
C HIS A 14 -4.18 11.97 2.14
N ALA A 15 -3.95 12.65 1.01
CA ALA A 15 -3.65 12.04 -0.27
C ALA A 15 -2.41 11.12 -0.20
N ALA A 16 -1.40 11.47 0.60
CA ALA A 16 -0.24 10.62 0.78
C ALA A 16 -0.60 9.25 1.37
N PHE A 17 -1.44 9.21 2.41
CA PHE A 17 -1.83 7.95 3.07
C PHE A 17 -2.86 7.15 2.26
N ILE A 18 -3.84 7.81 1.65
CA ILE A 18 -4.96 7.11 0.99
C ILE A 18 -4.76 6.86 -0.51
N SER A 19 -3.76 7.50 -1.15
CA SER A 19 -3.53 7.40 -2.59
C SER A 19 -2.07 7.19 -2.98
N HIS A 20 -1.15 8.06 -2.54
CA HIS A 20 0.23 8.03 -3.04
C HIS A 20 1.02 6.83 -2.51
N MET A 21 0.95 6.56 -1.20
CA MET A 21 1.54 5.38 -0.59
C MET A 21 0.98 4.08 -1.20
N PRO A 22 -0.34 3.89 -1.34
CA PRO A 22 -0.88 2.73 -2.06
C PRO A 22 -0.28 2.52 -3.45
N HIS A 23 -0.06 3.57 -4.24
CA HIS A 23 0.62 3.45 -5.54
C HIS A 23 2.08 2.99 -5.39
N ALA A 24 2.84 3.57 -4.46
CA ALA A 24 4.21 3.15 -4.18
C ALA A 24 4.28 1.66 -3.79
N LEU A 25 3.34 1.20 -2.97
CA LEU A 25 3.23 -0.20 -2.55
C LEU A 25 2.85 -1.11 -3.72
N SER A 26 1.95 -0.68 -4.60
CA SER A 26 1.56 -1.43 -5.79
C SER A 26 2.75 -1.65 -6.74
N TYR A 27 3.51 -0.59 -7.05
CA TYR A 27 4.74 -0.71 -7.84
C TYR A 27 5.77 -1.62 -7.15
N SER A 28 5.92 -1.50 -5.83
CA SER A 28 6.85 -2.32 -5.05
C SER A 28 6.48 -3.80 -5.07
N LEU A 29 5.19 -4.11 -4.89
CA LEU A 29 4.65 -5.46 -4.94
C LEU A 29 4.88 -6.09 -6.33
N ALA A 30 4.54 -5.36 -7.40
CA ALA A 30 4.77 -5.82 -8.77
C ALA A 30 6.25 -6.11 -9.02
N ASN A 31 7.13 -5.19 -8.65
CA ASN A 31 8.58 -5.34 -8.81
C ASN A 31 9.16 -6.49 -7.98
N ALA A 32 8.66 -6.73 -6.77
CA ALA A 32 9.11 -7.84 -5.93
C ALA A 32 8.75 -9.19 -6.57
N VAL A 33 7.51 -9.34 -7.02
CA VAL A 33 7.04 -10.59 -7.65
C VAL A 33 7.75 -10.85 -8.98
N MET A 34 7.89 -9.84 -9.85
CA MET A 34 8.59 -9.99 -11.14
C MET A 34 10.06 -10.41 -11.00
N LYS A 35 10.71 -10.15 -9.86
CA LYS A 35 12.10 -10.53 -9.61
C LYS A 35 12.26 -11.96 -9.11
N GLN A 36 11.22 -12.55 -8.52
CA GLN A 36 11.30 -13.88 -7.89
C GLN A 36 10.61 -14.97 -8.73
N GLU A 37 9.57 -14.61 -9.47
CA GLU A 37 8.76 -15.56 -10.22
C GLU A 37 8.97 -15.44 -11.72
N ALA A 38 9.01 -16.58 -12.41
CA ALA A 38 8.98 -16.58 -13.87
C ALA A 38 7.67 -15.95 -14.36
N SER A 39 7.75 -15.16 -15.44
CA SER A 39 6.59 -14.44 -15.99
C SER A 39 5.39 -15.35 -16.30
N THR A 40 5.64 -16.59 -16.71
CA THR A 40 4.62 -17.62 -16.95
C THR A 40 3.91 -18.07 -15.66
N SER A 41 4.65 -18.25 -14.57
CA SER A 41 4.09 -18.58 -13.25
C SER A 41 3.26 -17.44 -12.68
N ILE A 42 3.68 -16.19 -12.85
CA ILE A 42 2.92 -15.01 -12.43
C ILE A 42 1.56 -14.97 -13.13
N VAL A 43 1.53 -15.16 -14.45
CA VAL A 43 0.28 -15.14 -15.22
C VAL A 43 -0.64 -16.30 -14.85
N ALA A 44 -0.10 -17.49 -14.60
CA ALA A 44 -0.86 -18.68 -14.29
C ALA A 44 -1.39 -18.72 -12.84
N LEU A 45 -0.64 -18.18 -11.88
CA LEU A 45 -0.91 -18.34 -10.44
C LEU A 45 -1.32 -17.04 -9.74
N ALA A 46 -1.34 -15.90 -10.44
CA ALA A 46 -1.85 -14.65 -9.87
C ALA A 46 -3.32 -14.79 -9.45
N GLY A 47 -3.53 -15.02 -8.16
CA GLY A 47 -4.84 -14.97 -7.51
C GLY A 47 -5.43 -13.56 -7.52
N GLY A 48 -6.70 -13.45 -7.13
CA GLY A 48 -7.44 -12.18 -7.11
C GLY A 48 -6.73 -11.09 -6.31
N GLY A 49 -6.25 -11.41 -5.10
CA GLY A 49 -5.57 -10.44 -4.23
C GLY A 49 -4.34 -9.78 -4.86
N PHE A 50 -3.48 -10.54 -5.55
CA PHE A 50 -2.35 -9.94 -6.26
C PHE A 50 -2.81 -9.04 -7.42
N LYS A 51 -3.81 -9.48 -8.20
CA LYS A 51 -4.36 -8.69 -9.30
C LYS A 51 -4.92 -7.35 -8.82
N ASP A 52 -5.64 -7.35 -7.70
CA ASP A 52 -6.24 -6.14 -7.14
C ASP A 52 -5.19 -5.18 -6.58
N MET A 53 -4.23 -5.71 -5.82
CA MET A 53 -3.16 -4.90 -5.22
C MET A 53 -2.16 -4.37 -6.25
N SER A 54 -1.89 -5.10 -7.33
CA SER A 54 -0.99 -4.68 -8.41
C SER A 54 -1.69 -3.86 -9.51
N ARG A 55 -3.02 -3.73 -9.47
CA ARG A 55 -3.81 -3.06 -10.52
C ARG A 55 -3.32 -1.64 -10.80
N ILE A 56 -3.02 -0.87 -9.76
CA ILE A 56 -2.63 0.55 -9.87
C ILE A 56 -1.14 0.74 -10.21
N ALA A 57 -0.33 -0.31 -10.18
CA ALA A 57 1.02 -0.29 -10.74
C ALA A 57 1.03 -0.12 -12.28
N LYS A 58 -0.13 -0.18 -12.93
CA LYS A 58 -0.29 0.11 -14.37
C LYS A 58 -0.40 1.61 -14.67
N SER A 59 -0.44 2.47 -13.65
CA SER A 59 -0.53 3.91 -13.83
C SER A 59 0.74 4.50 -14.46
N SER A 60 0.62 5.73 -14.99
CA SER A 60 1.73 6.43 -15.65
C SER A 60 2.90 6.71 -14.70
N PRO A 61 4.12 6.21 -15.00
CA PRO A 61 5.30 6.52 -14.19
C PRO A 61 5.61 8.00 -14.15
N ASN A 62 5.53 8.72 -15.29
CA ASN A 62 5.82 10.15 -15.37
C ASN A 62 4.92 10.97 -14.44
N MET A 63 3.61 10.66 -14.44
CA MET A 63 2.65 11.35 -13.58
C MET A 63 2.93 11.08 -12.10
N TRP A 64 3.17 9.82 -11.74
CA TRP A 64 3.40 9.44 -10.34
C TRP A 64 4.75 9.92 -9.81
N GLU A 65 5.75 10.02 -10.68
CA GLU A 65 7.02 10.67 -10.39
C GLU A 65 6.81 12.14 -9.99
N ASP A 66 6.04 12.90 -10.78
CA ASP A 66 5.75 14.30 -10.48
C ASP A 66 4.97 14.44 -9.15
N ILE A 67 3.98 13.57 -8.91
CA ILE A 67 3.22 13.54 -7.65
C ILE A 67 4.16 13.27 -6.46
N PHE A 68 5.06 12.29 -6.58
CA PHE A 68 6.00 11.95 -5.50
C PHE A 68 7.03 13.06 -5.30
N ARG A 69 7.49 13.74 -6.35
CA ARG A 69 8.40 14.89 -6.24
C ARG A 69 7.72 16.05 -5.51
N GLN A 70 6.48 16.36 -5.84
CA GLN A 70 5.74 17.49 -5.26
C GLN A 70 5.32 17.24 -3.81
N ASN A 71 4.96 16.00 -3.46
CA ASN A 71 4.49 15.64 -2.12
C ASN A 71 5.47 14.74 -1.34
N LYS A 72 6.78 14.91 -1.59
CA LYS A 72 7.86 14.02 -1.14
C LYS A 72 7.79 13.67 0.35
N ASP A 73 7.68 14.68 1.21
CA ASP A 73 7.82 14.48 2.65
C ASP A 73 6.66 13.66 3.23
N ASN A 74 5.42 13.94 2.80
CA ASN A 74 4.26 13.14 3.22
C ASN A 74 4.29 11.73 2.62
N VAL A 75 4.78 11.57 1.38
CA VAL A 75 4.96 10.25 0.75
C VAL A 75 5.97 9.42 1.53
N LEU A 76 7.11 9.99 1.92
CA LEU A 76 8.10 9.30 2.74
C LEU A 76 7.52 8.91 4.09
N GLU A 77 6.82 9.82 4.77
CA GLU A 77 6.23 9.53 6.07
C GLU A 77 5.19 8.41 6.02
N SER A 78 4.30 8.45 5.01
CA SER A 78 3.31 7.39 4.82
C SER A 78 3.97 6.04 4.49
N ILE A 79 5.03 6.02 3.67
CA ILE A 79 5.82 4.81 3.42
C ILE A 79 6.44 4.28 4.73
N TYR A 80 7.02 5.14 5.57
CA TYR A 80 7.59 4.71 6.85
C TYR A 80 6.53 4.15 7.81
N ALA A 81 5.35 4.77 7.85
CA ALA A 81 4.23 4.27 8.63
C ALA A 81 3.83 2.85 8.18
N PHE A 82 3.72 2.62 6.88
CA PHE A 82 3.44 1.28 6.35
C PHE A 82 4.55 0.28 6.64
N GLN A 83 5.83 0.67 6.45
CA GLN A 83 6.97 -0.19 6.76
C GLN A 83 6.98 -0.63 8.23
N SER A 84 6.57 0.25 9.15
CA SER A 84 6.41 -0.09 10.57
C SER A 84 5.36 -1.19 10.78
N GLU A 85 4.18 -1.07 10.17
CA GLU A 85 3.13 -2.09 10.27
C GLU A 85 3.52 -3.42 9.61
N LEU A 86 4.14 -3.35 8.43
CA LEU A 86 4.65 -4.55 7.74
C LEU A 86 5.71 -5.27 8.60
N LYS A 87 6.60 -4.52 9.25
CA LYS A 87 7.63 -5.06 10.14
C LYS A 87 7.03 -5.70 11.39
N LYS A 88 5.94 -5.15 11.94
CA LYS A 88 5.21 -5.79 13.05
C LYS A 88 4.64 -7.13 12.60
N CYS A 89 3.98 -7.16 11.44
CA CYS A 89 3.45 -8.40 10.85
C CYS A 89 4.56 -9.44 10.66
N GLN A 90 5.68 -9.07 10.05
CA GLN A 90 6.85 -9.93 9.87
C GLN A 90 7.31 -10.52 11.21
N LYS A 91 7.52 -9.70 12.23
CA LYS A 91 7.96 -10.16 13.56
C LYS A 91 6.98 -11.13 14.21
N MET A 92 5.67 -10.86 14.12
CA MET A 92 4.66 -11.76 14.67
C MET A 92 4.68 -13.12 13.98
N VAL A 93 4.97 -13.17 12.68
CA VAL A 93 5.14 -14.42 11.94
C VAL A 93 6.44 -15.14 12.33
N GLU A 94 7.58 -14.42 12.37
CA GLU A 94 8.90 -14.97 12.73
C GLU A 94 8.91 -15.58 14.14
N ASN A 95 8.20 -14.96 15.08
CA ASN A 95 8.12 -15.38 16.48
C ASN A 95 6.94 -16.32 16.77
N GLU A 96 6.18 -16.73 15.75
CA GLU A 96 4.98 -17.58 15.90
C GLU A 96 3.91 -16.99 16.85
N GLU A 97 3.77 -15.66 16.91
CA GLU A 97 2.82 -14.95 17.76
C GLU A 97 1.39 -14.95 17.18
N TRP A 98 0.85 -16.13 16.86
CA TRP A 98 -0.39 -16.29 16.08
C TRP A 98 -1.61 -15.59 16.68
N LYS A 99 -1.72 -15.54 18.02
CA LYS A 99 -2.80 -14.82 18.70
C LYS A 99 -2.70 -13.31 18.50
N ASN A 100 -1.49 -12.75 18.58
CA ASN A 100 -1.24 -11.33 18.35
C ASN A 100 -1.48 -10.98 16.89
N LEU A 101 -1.01 -11.82 15.97
CA LEU A 101 -1.25 -11.66 14.53
C LEU A 101 -2.76 -11.67 14.22
N ASN A 102 -3.51 -12.62 14.78
CA ASN A 102 -4.96 -12.69 14.59
C ASN A 102 -5.67 -11.44 15.12
N LYS A 103 -5.25 -10.92 16.27
CA LYS A 103 -5.79 -9.67 16.82
C LYS A 103 -5.47 -8.48 15.91
N TRP A 104 -4.21 -8.32 15.50
CA TRP A 104 -3.80 -7.24 14.59
C TRP A 104 -4.57 -7.26 13.26
N MET A 105 -4.82 -8.45 12.68
CA MET A 105 -5.67 -8.59 11.49
C MET A 105 -7.13 -8.23 11.75
N LYS A 106 -7.69 -8.57 12.92
CA LYS A 106 -9.06 -8.17 13.29
C LYS A 106 -9.18 -6.67 13.46
N ASP A 107 -8.18 -6.03 14.06
CA ASP A 107 -8.12 -4.57 14.19
C ASP A 107 -8.09 -3.91 12.79
N ALA A 108 -7.40 -4.50 11.81
CA ALA A 108 -7.42 -4.01 10.43
C ALA A 108 -8.79 -4.20 9.74
N ASN A 109 -9.52 -5.28 10.05
CA ASN A 109 -10.82 -5.56 9.43
C ASN A 109 -11.91 -4.52 9.80
N THR A 110 -11.74 -3.76 10.88
CA THR A 110 -12.69 -2.68 11.23
C THR A 110 -12.71 -1.56 10.19
N LEU A 111 -11.74 -1.53 9.26
CA LEU A 111 -11.78 -0.65 8.10
C LEU A 111 -13.06 -0.86 7.27
N HIS A 112 -13.59 -2.08 7.21
CA HIS A 112 -14.86 -2.39 6.53
C HIS A 112 -16.08 -1.73 7.16
N ASP A 113 -16.00 -1.34 8.44
CA ASP A 113 -17.10 -0.63 9.11
C ASP A 113 -17.12 0.86 8.75
N ILE A 114 -16.03 1.37 8.16
CA ILE A 114 -15.81 2.78 7.84
C ILE A 114 -15.97 3.04 6.33
N LEU A 115 -15.65 2.05 5.48
CA LEU A 115 -15.75 2.12 4.03
C LEU A 115 -17.10 1.59 3.52
#